data_AF-A0A7S0FX96-F1
#
_entry.id   AF-A0A7S0FX96-F1
#
_cell.length_a   1.000
_cell.length_b   1.000
_cell.length_c   1.000
_cell.angle_alpha   90.00
_cell.angle_beta   90.00
_cell.angle_gamma   90.00
#
_symmetry.space_group_name_H-M   'P 1'
#
loop_
_entity.id
_entity.type
_entity.pdbx_description
1 polymer ?
#
loop_
_entity_poly.entity_id
_entity_poly.type
_entity_poly.pdbx_seq_one_letter_code
_entity_poly.pdbx_strand_id
1 'polypeptide(L)'
;AVVGYSMGGRFALEVANSDADIAQYKITAVAALMPPCRSGCPTAHLPVFLGAGSADTTCPDDYIEQAYQQVVGVDKAFCNVQGAPHWEVGVWGANRHETHLLQFLGCYLWGTQSLCDAVFSQCTASRATAM
;
A
#
# COMPACT_ATOMS: atom_id res chain seq x y z
N ALA A 1 -1.10 12.51 -0.50
CA ALA A 1 -0.81 11.05 -0.64
C ALA A 1 -0.46 10.74 -2.07
N VAL A 2 0.25 9.64 -2.30
CA VAL A 2 0.48 9.08 -3.66
C VAL A 2 -0.17 7.71 -3.74
N VAL A 3 -0.94 7.49 -4.81
CA VAL A 3 -1.60 6.21 -5.07
C VAL A 3 -1.15 5.75 -6.45
N GLY A 4 -0.74 4.50 -6.56
CA GLY A 4 -0.29 3.94 -7.82
C GLY A 4 -0.73 2.49 -8.00
N TYR A 5 -0.99 2.12 -9.25
CA TYR A 5 -1.31 0.75 -9.67
C TYR A 5 -0.23 0.20 -10.58
N SER A 6 0.10 -1.10 -10.44
CA SER A 6 1.11 -1.79 -11.27
C SER A 6 2.43 -1.02 -11.25
N MET A 7 3.01 -0.67 -12.41
CA MET A 7 4.20 0.19 -12.47
C MET A 7 4.06 1.50 -11.69
N GLY A 8 2.88 2.12 -11.72
CA GLY A 8 2.60 3.31 -10.91
C GLY A 8 2.67 3.03 -9.41
N GLY A 9 2.29 1.82 -8.97
CA GLY A 9 2.43 1.39 -7.58
C GLY A 9 3.90 1.33 -7.14
N ARG A 10 4.77 0.82 -8.01
CA ARG A 10 6.22 0.84 -7.76
C ARG A 10 6.75 2.28 -7.63
N PHE A 11 6.38 3.17 -8.55
CA PHE A 11 6.78 4.58 -8.48
C PHE A 11 6.23 5.29 -7.24
N ALA A 12 5.04 4.92 -6.78
CA ALA A 12 4.50 5.45 -5.53
C ALA A 12 5.41 5.09 -4.34
N LEU A 13 5.96 3.87 -4.31
CA LEU A 13 6.96 3.46 -3.32
C LEU A 13 8.29 4.19 -3.48
N GLU A 14 8.76 4.46 -4.70
CA GLU A 14 9.97 5.26 -4.93
C GLU A 14 9.82 6.66 -4.34
N VAL A 15 8.66 7.29 -4.56
CA VAL A 15 8.34 8.59 -3.94
C VAL A 15 8.27 8.48 -2.42
N ALA A 16 7.74 7.37 -1.88
CA ALA A 16 7.70 7.11 -0.45
C ALA A 16 9.10 6.95 0.19
N ASN A 17 10.13 6.75 -0.62
CA ASN A 17 11.52 6.58 -0.18
C ASN A 17 12.38 7.83 -0.41
N SER A 18 11.79 8.91 -0.93
CA SER A 18 12.48 10.15 -1.30
C SER A 18 12.09 11.27 -0.34
N ASP A 19 12.95 11.56 0.65
CA ASP A 19 12.71 12.64 1.62
C ASP A 19 12.50 14.00 0.94
N ALA A 20 13.16 14.22 -0.21
CA ALA A 20 13.00 15.42 -1.03
C ALA A 20 11.58 15.54 -1.61
N ASP A 21 11.05 14.48 -2.23
CA ASP A 21 9.70 14.48 -2.80
C ASP A 21 8.64 14.56 -1.71
N ILE A 22 8.84 13.84 -0.59
CA ILE A 22 7.96 13.88 0.57
C ILE A 22 7.83 15.31 1.09
N ALA A 23 8.97 16.00 1.28
CA ALA A 23 8.98 17.38 1.78
C ALA A 23 8.39 18.36 0.75
N GLN A 24 8.74 18.23 -0.52
CA GLN A 24 8.28 19.12 -1.58
C GLN A 24 6.76 19.06 -1.76
N TYR A 25 6.19 17.86 -1.79
CA TYR A 25 4.77 17.65 -2.07
C TYR A 25 3.93 17.41 -0.82
N LYS A 26 4.54 17.50 0.38
CA LYS A 26 3.89 17.29 1.69
C LYS A 26 3.12 15.97 1.73
N ILE A 27 3.77 14.90 1.28
CA ILE A 27 3.15 13.57 1.18
C ILE A 27 3.10 12.97 2.58
N THR A 28 1.91 12.52 2.99
CA THR A 28 1.68 11.97 4.33
C THR A 28 1.44 10.46 4.34
N ALA A 29 1.13 9.86 3.20
CA ALA A 29 0.87 8.44 3.06
C ALA A 29 0.99 8.00 1.60
N VAL A 30 1.27 6.72 1.39
CA VAL A 30 1.39 6.10 0.07
C VAL A 30 0.57 4.82 -0.01
N ALA A 31 -0.05 4.57 -1.16
CA ALA A 31 -0.69 3.31 -1.47
C ALA A 31 -0.19 2.76 -2.81
N ALA A 32 0.34 1.55 -2.78
CA ALA A 32 0.82 0.83 -3.95
C ALA A 32 -0.05 -0.42 -4.16
N LEU A 33 -0.75 -0.46 -5.28
CA LEU A 33 -1.67 -1.51 -5.67
C LEU A 33 -1.01 -2.39 -6.73
N MET A 34 -0.83 -3.66 -6.41
CA MET A 34 -0.25 -4.68 -7.28
C MET A 34 1.10 -4.24 -7.91
N PRO A 35 2.05 -3.69 -7.14
CA PRO A 35 3.31 -3.21 -7.69
C PRO A 35 4.21 -4.37 -8.17
N PRO A 36 4.95 -4.21 -9.28
CA PRO A 36 5.94 -5.19 -9.69
C PRO A 36 7.15 -5.16 -8.73
N CYS A 37 7.19 -6.13 -7.82
CA CYS A 37 8.24 -6.30 -6.81
C CYS A 37 9.17 -7.49 -7.07
N ARG A 38 9.05 -8.18 -8.22
CA ARG A 38 9.85 -9.38 -8.54
C ARG A 38 11.36 -9.16 -8.49
N SER A 39 11.81 -7.94 -8.79
CA SER A 39 13.21 -7.51 -8.72
C SER A 39 13.52 -6.72 -7.43
N GLY A 40 12.69 -6.87 -6.40
CA GLY A 40 12.68 -6.03 -5.21
C GLY A 40 11.83 -4.77 -5.41
N CYS A 41 11.25 -4.29 -4.32
CA CYS A 41 10.50 -3.04 -4.28
C CYS A 41 11.22 -2.00 -3.43
N PRO A 42 11.09 -0.70 -3.75
CA PRO A 42 11.54 0.36 -2.86
C PRO A 42 10.85 0.23 -1.50
N THR A 43 11.58 0.58 -0.43
CA THR A 43 11.01 0.72 0.91
C THR A 43 10.22 2.04 1.02
N ALA A 44 9.61 2.31 2.17
CA ALA A 44 8.87 3.54 2.41
C ALA A 44 9.26 4.16 3.76
N HIS A 45 9.48 5.47 3.78
CA HIS A 45 9.67 6.31 4.98
C HIS A 45 8.36 6.96 5.45
N LEU A 46 7.25 6.64 4.79
CA LEU A 46 5.90 7.09 5.12
C LEU A 46 4.98 5.91 5.41
N PRO A 47 3.85 6.14 6.09
CA PRO A 47 2.78 5.17 6.15
C PRO A 47 2.45 4.61 4.77
N VAL A 48 2.44 3.27 4.65
CA VAL A 48 2.26 2.59 3.37
C VAL A 48 1.16 1.53 3.37
N PHE A 49 0.36 1.55 2.32
CA PHE A 49 -0.60 0.51 1.97
C PHE A 49 -0.09 -0.29 0.78
N LEU A 50 -0.06 -1.61 0.91
CA LEU A 50 0.32 -2.56 -0.13
C LEU A 50 -0.89 -3.45 -0.45
N GLY A 51 -1.47 -3.27 -1.63
CA GLY A 51 -2.54 -4.13 -2.14
C GLY A 51 -1.99 -5.22 -3.04
N ALA A 52 -2.38 -6.47 -2.82
CA ALA A 52 -2.01 -7.62 -3.65
C ALA A 52 -3.22 -8.51 -3.95
N GLY A 53 -3.07 -9.40 -4.94
CA GLY A 53 -4.08 -10.39 -5.28
C GLY A 53 -3.49 -11.79 -5.37
N SER A 54 -4.10 -12.75 -4.70
CA SER A 54 -3.55 -14.10 -4.60
C SER A 54 -3.60 -14.91 -5.91
N ALA A 55 -4.23 -14.36 -6.96
CA ALA A 55 -4.27 -14.94 -8.31
C ALA A 55 -3.59 -14.04 -9.35
N ASP A 56 -2.84 -13.02 -8.90
CA ASP A 56 -2.07 -12.14 -9.76
C ASP A 56 -0.84 -12.88 -10.32
N THR A 57 -0.88 -13.23 -11.61
CA THR A 57 0.24 -13.86 -12.31
C THR A 57 1.21 -12.85 -12.93
N THR A 58 0.88 -11.55 -12.92
CA THR A 58 1.70 -10.48 -13.48
C THR A 58 2.62 -9.90 -12.41
N CYS A 59 2.07 -9.61 -11.23
CA CYS A 59 2.79 -9.13 -10.04
C CYS A 59 2.42 -10.02 -8.84
N PRO A 60 3.03 -11.21 -8.72
CA PRO A 60 2.69 -12.16 -7.67
C PRO A 60 2.78 -11.56 -6.26
N ASP A 61 1.84 -11.96 -5.42
CA ASP A 61 1.61 -11.43 -4.08
C ASP A 61 2.75 -11.71 -3.10
N ASP A 62 3.46 -12.82 -3.26
CA ASP A 62 4.63 -13.19 -2.46
C ASP A 62 5.74 -12.13 -2.47
N TYR A 63 6.01 -11.51 -3.62
CA TYR A 63 6.98 -10.42 -3.73
C TYR A 63 6.50 -9.13 -3.06
N ILE A 64 5.20 -8.88 -3.07
CA ILE A 64 4.61 -7.70 -2.40
C ILE A 64 4.60 -7.91 -0.89
N GLU A 65 4.34 -9.13 -0.43
CA GLU A 65 4.45 -9.51 0.99
C GLU A 65 5.90 -9.37 1.48
N GLN A 66 6.89 -9.81 0.70
CA GLN A 66 8.30 -9.58 1.02
C GLN A 66 8.63 -8.09 1.14
N ALA A 67 8.12 -7.25 0.23
CA ALA A 67 8.27 -5.80 0.32
C ALA A 67 7.63 -5.23 1.59
N TYR A 68 6.44 -5.71 1.96
CA TYR A 68 5.79 -5.36 3.24
C TYR A 68 6.68 -5.68 4.44
N GLN A 69 7.33 -6.85 4.47
CA GLN A 69 8.21 -7.22 5.58
C GLN A 69 9.45 -6.31 5.69
N GLN A 70 9.93 -5.78 4.58
CA GLN A 70 11.09 -4.88 4.53
C GLN A 70 10.80 -3.45 5.02
N VAL A 71 9.54 -3.03 5.02
CA VAL A 71 9.15 -1.71 5.56
C VAL A 71 9.24 -1.72 7.09
N VAL A 72 9.97 -0.76 7.66
CA VAL A 72 10.20 -0.62 9.11
C VAL A 72 10.07 0.84 9.54
N GLY A 73 9.76 1.08 10.81
CA GLY A 73 9.72 2.43 11.39
C GLY A 73 8.51 3.27 11.02
N VAL A 74 7.60 2.75 10.18
CA VAL A 74 6.35 3.42 9.78
C VAL A 74 5.16 2.48 9.86
N ASP A 75 3.97 3.05 9.96
CA ASP A 75 2.74 2.30 9.85
C ASP A 75 2.64 1.62 8.47
N LYS A 76 2.27 0.34 8.44
CA LYS A 76 2.16 -0.42 7.19
C LYS A 76 0.96 -1.36 7.22
N ALA A 77 0.29 -1.48 6.07
CA ALA A 77 -0.82 -2.42 5.86
C ALA A 77 -0.62 -3.19 4.54
N PHE A 78 -0.76 -4.51 4.60
CA PHE A 78 -0.75 -5.42 3.46
C PHE A 78 -2.10 -6.12 3.35
N CYS A 79 -2.83 -5.81 2.28
CA CYS A 79 -4.16 -6.36 2.02
C CYS A 79 -4.09 -7.25 0.77
N ASN A 80 -4.07 -8.56 0.98
CA ASN A 80 -4.11 -9.55 -0.08
C ASN A 80 -5.54 -10.01 -0.32
N VAL A 81 -6.07 -9.73 -1.52
CA VAL A 81 -7.43 -10.13 -1.89
C VAL A 81 -7.40 -11.55 -2.48
N GLN A 82 -8.07 -12.48 -1.81
CA GLN A 82 -8.15 -13.86 -2.25
C GLN A 82 -8.81 -13.97 -3.64
N GLY A 83 -8.12 -14.68 -4.55
CA GLY A 83 -8.57 -14.92 -5.92
C GLY A 83 -8.53 -13.70 -6.84
N ALA A 84 -7.97 -12.57 -6.40
CA ALA A 84 -7.85 -11.38 -7.22
C ALA A 84 -6.73 -11.53 -8.28
N PRO A 85 -7.02 -11.32 -9.58
CA PRO A 85 -6.01 -11.21 -10.63
C PRO A 85 -5.41 -9.79 -10.67
N HIS A 86 -4.40 -9.56 -11.53
CA HIS A 86 -3.73 -8.26 -11.65
C HIS A 86 -4.66 -7.07 -11.90
N TRP A 87 -5.77 -7.28 -12.62
CA TRP A 87 -6.73 -6.23 -12.95
C TRP A 87 -7.87 -6.08 -11.93
N GLU A 88 -7.72 -6.64 -10.73
CA GLU A 88 -8.70 -6.49 -9.64
C GLU A 88 -9.00 -5.02 -9.32
N VAL A 89 -8.00 -4.16 -9.50
CA VAL A 89 -8.05 -2.73 -9.17
C VAL A 89 -8.76 -1.98 -10.30
N GLY A 90 -9.98 -1.51 -10.03
CA GLY A 90 -10.78 -0.70 -10.95
C GLY A 90 -11.86 -1.46 -11.73
N VAL A 91 -12.28 -0.89 -12.86
CA VAL A 91 -13.51 -1.30 -13.59
C VAL A 91 -13.43 -2.66 -14.28
N TRP A 92 -12.24 -3.22 -14.44
CA TRP A 92 -12.04 -4.54 -15.05
C TRP A 92 -12.05 -5.67 -14.01
N GLY A 93 -12.00 -5.33 -12.72
CA GLY A 93 -12.03 -6.25 -11.60
C GLY A 93 -13.23 -6.01 -10.68
N ALA A 94 -13.27 -6.71 -9.55
CA ALA A 94 -14.30 -6.49 -8.54
C ALA A 94 -14.00 -5.29 -7.63
N ASN A 95 -12.86 -4.62 -7.83
CA ASN A 95 -12.39 -3.44 -7.09
C ASN A 95 -12.36 -3.63 -5.57
N ARG A 96 -12.11 -4.85 -5.09
CA ARG A 96 -12.17 -5.18 -3.66
C ARG A 96 -11.11 -4.48 -2.80
N HIS A 97 -10.10 -3.89 -3.43
CA HIS A 97 -9.12 -3.05 -2.75
C HIS A 97 -9.68 -1.69 -2.30
N GLU A 98 -10.76 -1.19 -2.93
CA GLU A 98 -11.26 0.18 -2.74
C GLU A 98 -11.57 0.49 -1.28
N THR A 99 -12.34 -0.37 -0.61
CA THR A 99 -12.72 -0.17 0.79
C THR A 99 -11.50 -0.03 1.70
N HIS A 100 -10.51 -0.92 1.55
CA HIS A 100 -9.29 -0.90 2.37
C HIS A 100 -8.41 0.32 2.05
N LEU A 101 -8.31 0.67 0.77
CA LEU A 101 -7.57 1.85 0.32
C LEU A 101 -8.17 3.15 0.90
N LEU A 102 -9.49 3.31 0.81
CA LEU A 102 -10.18 4.49 1.33
C LEU A 102 -10.09 4.60 2.85
N GLN A 103 -10.16 3.47 3.56
CA GLN A 103 -9.93 3.43 5.01
C GLN A 103 -8.49 3.89 5.35
N PHE A 104 -7.49 3.36 4.66
CA PHE A 104 -6.09 3.76 4.86
C PHE A 104 -5.88 5.25 4.58
N LEU A 105 -6.36 5.74 3.44
CA LEU A 105 -6.20 7.16 3.08
C LEU A 105 -6.97 8.06 4.03
N GLY A 106 -8.18 7.70 4.44
CA GLY A 106 -8.96 8.47 5.41
C GLY A 106 -8.32 8.53 6.80
N CYS A 107 -7.62 7.47 7.20
CA CYS A 107 -6.79 7.47 8.42
C CYS A 107 -5.72 8.56 8.37
N TYR A 108 -4.90 8.65 7.31
CA TYR A 108 -3.75 9.56 7.26
C TYR A 108 -4.03 10.95 6.67
N LEU A 109 -5.03 11.07 5.79
CA LEU A 109 -5.37 12.36 5.18
C LEU A 109 -6.33 13.16 6.07
N TRP A 110 -7.22 12.48 6.80
CA TRP A 110 -8.25 13.14 7.60
C TRP A 110 -8.14 12.87 9.10
N GLY A 111 -7.20 12.01 9.54
CA GLY A 111 -7.05 11.69 10.95
C GLY A 111 -8.23 10.92 11.54
N THR A 112 -9.01 10.22 10.71
CA THR A 112 -10.22 9.51 11.16
C THR A 112 -9.87 8.18 11.80
N GLN A 113 -9.84 8.13 13.13
CA GLN A 113 -9.38 6.94 13.88
C GLN A 113 -10.17 5.66 13.55
N SER A 114 -11.48 5.73 13.37
CA SER A 114 -12.29 4.55 13.02
C SER A 114 -11.91 3.94 11.66
N LEU A 115 -11.36 4.73 10.74
CA LEU A 115 -10.84 4.22 9.47
C LEU A 115 -9.46 3.60 9.64
N CYS A 116 -8.63 4.12 10.55
CA CYS A 116 -7.40 3.45 10.96
C CYS A 116 -7.73 2.06 11.54
N ASP A 117 -8.62 2.00 12.53
CA ASP A 117 -8.98 0.73 13.18
C ASP A 117 -9.54 -0.30 12.18
N ALA A 118 -10.33 0.16 11.20
CA ALA A 118 -10.86 -0.69 10.16
C ALA A 118 -9.76 -1.29 9.27
N VAL A 119 -8.83 -0.49 8.73
CA VAL A 119 -7.79 -1.04 7.84
C VAL A 119 -6.80 -1.92 8.59
N PHE A 120 -6.40 -1.53 9.81
CA PHE A 120 -5.42 -2.26 10.62
C PHE A 120 -5.99 -3.56 11.22
N SER A 121 -7.31 -3.76 11.21
CA SER A 121 -7.96 -5.02 11.62
C SER A 121 -8.31 -5.95 10.46
N GLN A 122 -8.45 -5.43 9.24
CA GLN A 122 -8.86 -6.21 8.06
C GLN A 122 -7.66 -6.74 7.25
N CYS A 123 -6.48 -6.16 7.46
CA CYS A 123 -5.27 -6.47 6.70
C CYS A 123 -4.14 -6.92 7.62
N THR A 124 -3.13 -7.59 7.07
CA THR A 124 -1.88 -7.84 7.78
C THR A 124 -1.20 -6.49 7.98
N ALA A 125 -1.09 -6.03 9.22
CA ALA A 125 -0.67 -4.66 9.46
C ALA A 125 0.16 -4.51 10.72
N SER A 126 0.99 -3.46 10.74
CA SER A 126 1.83 -3.07 11.87
C SER A 126 1.79 -1.56 12.02
N ARG A 127 1.61 -1.10 13.26
CA ARG A 127 1.75 0.32 13.59
C ARG A 127 3.14 0.58 14.15
N ALA A 128 3.77 1.66 13.72
CA ALA A 128 4.98 2.15 14.37
C ALA A 128 4.61 2.62 15.77
N THR A 129 5.35 2.16 16.77
CA THR A 129 5.26 2.71 18.11
C THR A 129 5.69 4.17 18.05
N ALA A 130 4.91 5.08 18.62
CA ALA A 130 5.36 6.46 18.79
C ALA A 130 6.66 6.45 19.60
N MET A 131 7.75 6.93 18.99
CA MET A 131 9.02 7.20 19.69
C MET A 131 8.89 8.46 20.54
#